data_AF-A0A7Y3NUP9-F1
#
_entry.id   AF-A0A7Y3NUP9-F1
#
_cell.length_a   1.000
_cell.length_b   1.000
_cell.length_c   1.000
_cell.angle_alpha   90.00
_cell.angle_beta   90.00
_cell.angle_gamma   90.00
#
_symmetry.space_group_name_H-M   'P 1'
#
loop_
_entity.id
_entity.type
_entity.pdbx_description
1 polymer ?
#
loop_
_entity_poly.entity_id
_entity_poly.type
_entity_poly.pdbx_seq_one_letter_code
_entity_poly.pdbx_strand_id
1 'polypeptide(L)'
;IYHGSWGGALFQSVYHGSPGILTSLAMTPEWYLAVLTLSVMFMVGFYWHPVVLGILLAAALGATITQAAIGAFYCRFDEIPRTTGAIFKLRLLTMWCYLIQPVARLRGRLSRGLSPWRMRFPGGLDIPVPREFVVWSEQWRSSTQRLAALEEFLKKEGLCVQRGGDFDRWDLACRSGTFGGLRMRMALEEHGHGHQLVRLRTWPTFPRVMVIILGTLTGLGLFDLVARSWPGAIPMLLVAAILFLRMSMDAGAALATVCKSIRRDRPGETEIRND
;
A
#
# COMPACT_ATOMS: atom_id res chain seq x y z
N ILE A 1 31.27 -0.38 -1.10
CA ILE A 1 31.12 -1.56 -0.23
C ILE A 1 29.67 -1.58 0.25
N TYR A 2 28.95 -2.69 0.04
CA TYR A 2 27.54 -2.84 0.43
C TYR A 2 27.50 -3.22 1.91
N HIS A 3 26.85 -2.41 2.74
CA HIS A 3 26.74 -2.66 4.18
C HIS A 3 25.31 -3.04 4.61
N GLY A 4 24.33 -3.05 3.69
CA GLY A 4 22.94 -3.41 3.98
C GLY A 4 22.21 -2.42 4.88
N SER A 5 20.93 -2.66 5.11
CA SER A 5 20.11 -1.78 5.93
C SER A 5 20.65 -1.69 7.36
N TRP A 6 20.91 -0.45 7.79
CA TRP A 6 21.56 -0.12 9.06
C TRP A 6 22.94 -0.78 9.30
N GLY A 7 23.68 -1.11 8.24
CA GLY A 7 25.00 -1.73 8.36
C GLY A 7 24.97 -3.23 8.68
N GLY A 8 23.82 -3.89 8.50
CA GLY A 8 23.62 -5.30 8.88
C GLY A 8 24.02 -6.36 7.84
N ALA A 9 24.40 -5.99 6.61
CA ALA A 9 24.81 -6.97 5.61
C ALA A 9 26.33 -7.15 5.59
N LEU A 10 26.77 -8.36 5.91
CA LEU A 10 28.16 -8.79 5.83
C LEU A 10 28.60 -9.14 4.39
N PHE A 11 27.64 -9.31 3.46
CA PHE A 11 27.89 -9.70 2.05
C PHE A 11 26.92 -8.99 1.08
N GLN A 12 27.29 -8.89 -0.21
CA GLN A 12 26.46 -8.30 -1.27
C GLN A 12 25.18 -9.12 -1.53
N SER A 13 24.04 -8.44 -1.74
CA SER A 13 22.76 -9.10 -2.06
C SER A 13 22.77 -9.73 -3.46
N VAL A 14 22.44 -11.03 -3.56
CA VAL A 14 22.46 -11.82 -4.81
C VAL A 14 21.09 -11.86 -5.53
N TYR A 15 20.03 -11.26 -4.97
CA TYR A 15 18.69 -11.37 -5.56
C TYR A 15 18.46 -10.42 -6.76
N HIS A 16 17.95 -11.00 -7.85
CA HIS A 16 17.59 -10.33 -9.10
C HIS A 16 16.26 -9.56 -9.02
N GLY A 17 16.07 -8.68 -10.02
CA GLY A 17 14.95 -7.76 -10.15
C GLY A 17 13.57 -8.40 -9.99
N SER A 18 12.69 -7.66 -9.31
CA SER A 18 11.30 -8.04 -9.11
C SER A 18 10.58 -8.23 -10.46
N PRO A 19 9.73 -9.25 -10.62
CA PRO A 19 8.91 -9.42 -11.83
C PRO A 19 8.12 -8.14 -12.14
N GLY A 20 7.85 -7.90 -13.43
CA GLY A 20 7.22 -6.67 -13.89
C GLY A 20 5.95 -6.32 -13.09
N ILE A 21 5.91 -5.11 -12.53
CA ILE A 21 4.84 -4.64 -11.63
C ILE A 21 3.44 -4.89 -12.22
N LEU A 22 3.28 -4.67 -13.53
CA LEU A 22 1.99 -4.82 -14.23
C LEU A 22 1.51 -6.27 -14.31
N THR A 23 2.41 -7.24 -14.51
CA THR A 23 2.03 -8.66 -14.61
C THR A 23 1.69 -9.23 -13.24
N SER A 24 2.41 -8.81 -12.20
CA SER A 24 2.10 -9.18 -10.82
C SER A 24 0.81 -8.53 -10.32
N LEU A 25 0.53 -7.29 -10.70
CA LEU A 25 -0.66 -6.55 -10.26
C LEU A 25 -1.96 -7.20 -10.76
N ALA A 26 -2.02 -7.60 -12.04
CA ALA A 26 -3.20 -8.25 -12.62
C ALA A 26 -3.52 -9.62 -11.98
N MET A 27 -2.53 -10.25 -11.32
CA MET A 27 -2.72 -11.51 -10.59
C MET A 27 -3.15 -11.31 -9.13
N THR A 28 -3.18 -10.07 -8.64
CA THR A 28 -3.58 -9.77 -7.28
C THR A 28 -5.11 -9.79 -7.13
N PRO A 29 -5.65 -10.33 -6.03
CA PRO A 29 -7.07 -10.19 -5.66
C PRO A 29 -7.58 -8.74 -5.69
N GLU A 30 -6.71 -7.80 -5.36
CA GLU A 30 -6.95 -6.36 -5.32
C GLU A 30 -7.33 -5.78 -6.69
N TRP A 31 -6.83 -6.36 -7.79
CA TRP A 31 -7.16 -5.91 -9.15
C TRP A 31 -8.63 -6.13 -9.52
N TYR A 32 -9.22 -7.25 -9.09
CA TYR A 32 -10.63 -7.57 -9.37
C TYR A 32 -11.59 -6.59 -8.68
N LEU A 33 -11.17 -6.07 -7.52
CA LEU A 33 -11.90 -5.06 -6.80
C LEU A 33 -11.86 -3.69 -7.48
N ALA A 34 -10.72 -3.36 -8.09
CA ALA A 34 -10.62 -2.19 -8.96
C ALA A 34 -11.52 -2.33 -10.19
N VAL A 35 -11.52 -3.49 -10.85
CA VAL A 35 -12.43 -3.79 -11.97
C VAL A 35 -13.89 -3.66 -11.54
N LEU A 36 -14.29 -4.25 -10.40
CA LEU A 36 -15.65 -4.14 -9.88
C LEU A 36 -16.05 -2.69 -9.64
N THR A 37 -15.17 -1.91 -9.02
CA THR A 37 -15.42 -0.48 -8.75
C THR A 37 -15.60 0.30 -10.05
N LEU A 38 -14.72 0.06 -11.03
CA LEU A 38 -14.84 0.66 -12.37
C LEU A 38 -16.13 0.25 -13.07
N SER A 39 -16.56 -1.02 -12.96
CA SER A 39 -17.83 -1.49 -13.52
C SER A 39 -19.03 -0.79 -12.90
N VAL A 40 -19.06 -0.65 -11.57
CA VAL A 40 -20.13 0.08 -10.87
C VAL A 40 -20.13 1.56 -11.29
N MET A 41 -18.96 2.19 -11.35
CA MET A 41 -18.83 3.56 -11.82
C MET A 41 -19.26 3.72 -13.29
N PHE A 42 -18.91 2.78 -14.16
CA PHE A 42 -19.34 2.77 -15.55
C PHE A 42 -20.87 2.62 -15.67
N MET A 43 -21.49 1.75 -14.88
CA MET A 43 -22.96 1.61 -14.86
C MET A 43 -23.65 2.90 -14.38
N VAL A 44 -23.14 3.52 -13.30
CA VAL A 44 -23.70 4.75 -12.76
C VAL A 44 -23.46 5.94 -13.69
N GLY A 45 -22.27 6.03 -14.27
CA GLY A 45 -21.83 7.09 -15.18
C GLY A 45 -22.12 6.81 -16.65
N PHE A 46 -22.92 5.80 -16.98
CA PHE A 46 -23.15 5.34 -18.36
C PHE A 46 -23.66 6.46 -19.27
N TYR A 47 -24.48 7.36 -18.73
CA TYR A 47 -25.02 8.50 -19.48
C TYR A 47 -24.09 9.73 -19.56
N TRP A 48 -22.92 9.68 -18.92
CA TRP A 48 -22.15 10.88 -18.54
C TRP A 48 -20.72 10.84 -19.07
N HIS A 49 -19.99 9.79 -18.69
CA HIS A 49 -18.62 9.54 -19.09
C HIS A 49 -18.43 8.12 -19.62
N PRO A 50 -19.33 7.59 -20.50
CA PRO A 50 -19.26 6.20 -20.94
C PRO A 50 -17.96 5.90 -21.68
N VAL A 51 -17.44 6.85 -22.45
CA VAL A 51 -16.25 6.61 -23.26
C VAL A 51 -15.02 6.44 -22.38
N VAL A 52 -14.78 7.34 -21.42
CA VAL A 52 -13.59 7.28 -20.55
C VAL A 52 -13.66 6.09 -19.61
N LEU A 53 -14.80 5.91 -18.92
CA LEU A 53 -14.99 4.78 -18.00
C LEU A 53 -15.00 3.44 -18.76
N GLY A 54 -15.57 3.42 -19.96
CA GLY A 54 -15.60 2.25 -20.83
C GLY A 54 -14.23 1.86 -21.35
N ILE A 55 -13.39 2.81 -21.77
CA ILE A 55 -12.00 2.56 -22.18
C ILE A 55 -11.19 2.01 -21.00
N LEU A 56 -11.33 2.60 -19.81
CA LEU A 56 -10.62 2.14 -18.60
C LEU A 56 -11.06 0.73 -18.20
N LEU A 57 -12.37 0.45 -18.22
CA LEU A 57 -12.91 -0.87 -17.94
C LEU A 57 -12.46 -1.90 -18.97
N ALA A 58 -12.51 -1.55 -20.27
CA ALA A 58 -12.05 -2.41 -21.36
C ALA A 58 -10.55 -2.71 -21.26
N ALA A 59 -9.72 -1.72 -20.92
CA ALA A 59 -8.30 -1.91 -20.68
C ALA A 59 -8.06 -2.84 -19.47
N ALA A 60 -8.82 -2.66 -18.38
CA ALA A 60 -8.68 -3.47 -17.19
C ALA A 60 -9.10 -4.94 -17.40
N LEU A 61 -10.22 -5.15 -18.10
CA LEU A 61 -10.69 -6.47 -18.52
C LEU A 61 -9.73 -7.11 -19.53
N GLY A 62 -9.24 -6.32 -20.49
CA GLY A 62 -8.24 -6.74 -21.47
C GLY A 62 -6.98 -7.26 -20.78
N ALA A 63 -6.45 -6.52 -19.80
CA ALA A 63 -5.29 -6.97 -19.03
C ALA A 63 -5.52 -8.30 -18.30
N THR A 64 -6.70 -8.53 -17.69
CA THR A 64 -7.02 -9.83 -17.08
C THR A 64 -7.11 -10.97 -18.09
N ILE A 65 -7.74 -10.71 -19.25
CA ILE A 65 -7.92 -11.72 -20.29
C ILE A 65 -6.57 -12.06 -20.93
N THR A 66 -5.75 -11.06 -21.26
CA THR A 66 -4.42 -11.26 -21.83
C THR A 66 -3.52 -12.04 -20.86
N GLN A 67 -3.57 -11.77 -19.56
CA GLN A 67 -2.83 -12.57 -18.57
C GLN A 67 -3.30 -14.02 -18.50
N ALA A 68 -4.61 -14.25 -18.45
CA ALA A 68 -5.16 -15.61 -18.45
C ALA A 68 -4.82 -16.37 -19.74
N ALA A 69 -4.84 -15.68 -20.89
CA ALA A 69 -4.43 -16.22 -22.18
C ALA A 69 -2.93 -16.55 -22.20
N ILE A 70 -2.05 -15.63 -21.81
CA ILE A 70 -0.60 -15.86 -21.68
C ILE A 70 -0.35 -17.08 -20.78
N GLY A 71 -0.96 -17.13 -19.60
CA GLY A 71 -0.84 -18.26 -18.67
C GLY A 71 -1.28 -19.59 -19.27
N ALA A 72 -2.33 -19.60 -20.09
CA ALA A 72 -2.80 -20.79 -20.81
C ALA A 72 -1.90 -21.18 -22.00
N PHE A 73 -1.32 -20.20 -22.70
CA PHE A 73 -0.45 -20.44 -23.86
C PHE A 73 0.95 -20.93 -23.48
N TYR A 74 1.50 -20.44 -22.37
CA TYR A 74 2.82 -20.84 -21.88
C TYR A 74 2.81 -22.10 -21.00
N CYS A 75 1.64 -22.64 -20.66
CA CYS A 75 1.55 -23.95 -20.00
C CYS A 75 2.04 -25.06 -20.95
N ARG A 76 3.13 -25.71 -20.56
CA ARG A 76 3.58 -26.96 -21.17
C ARG A 76 2.82 -28.10 -20.50
N PHE A 77 2.20 -28.96 -21.31
CA PHE A 77 1.55 -30.17 -20.82
C PHE A 77 2.52 -31.32 -21.00
N ASP A 78 2.86 -32.00 -19.89
CA ASP A 78 3.82 -33.11 -19.90
C ASP A 78 3.28 -34.33 -20.66
N GLU A 79 1.96 -34.51 -20.70
CA GLU A 79 1.27 -35.48 -21.56
C GLU A 79 0.56 -34.75 -22.71
N ILE A 80 0.99 -35.00 -23.95
CA ILE A 80 0.42 -34.38 -25.14
C ILE A 80 -0.78 -35.22 -25.60
N PRO A 81 -2.04 -34.75 -25.46
CA PRO A 81 -3.18 -35.48 -26.00
C PRO A 81 -3.12 -35.49 -27.53
N ARG A 82 -3.47 -36.63 -28.16
CA ARG A 82 -3.29 -36.90 -29.60
C ARG A 82 -4.16 -36.06 -30.55
N THR A 83 -5.08 -35.23 -30.03
CA THR A 83 -6.05 -34.49 -30.84
C THR A 83 -6.03 -32.98 -30.53
N THR A 84 -6.03 -32.15 -31.57
CA THR A 84 -6.06 -30.67 -31.46
C THR A 84 -7.23 -30.15 -30.62
N GLY A 85 -8.41 -30.78 -30.70
CA GLY A 85 -9.58 -30.42 -29.88
C GLY A 85 -9.37 -30.67 -28.37
N ALA A 86 -8.62 -31.70 -27.99
CA ALA A 86 -8.32 -31.98 -26.59
C ALA A 86 -7.33 -30.95 -26.00
N ILE A 87 -6.34 -30.52 -26.79
CA ILE A 87 -5.42 -29.44 -26.42
C ILE A 87 -6.19 -28.12 -26.24
N PHE A 88 -7.11 -27.81 -27.14
CA PHE A 88 -7.95 -26.61 -27.03
C PHE A 88 -8.81 -26.62 -25.77
N LYS A 89 -9.46 -27.76 -25.47
CA LYS A 89 -10.25 -27.94 -24.24
C LYS A 89 -9.40 -27.76 -22.98
N LEU A 90 -8.17 -28.27 -22.98
CA LEU A 90 -7.24 -28.15 -21.86
C LEU A 90 -6.79 -26.70 -21.66
N ARG A 91 -6.44 -25.98 -22.74
CA ARG A 91 -6.10 -24.56 -22.69
C ARG A 91 -7.26 -23.69 -22.21
N LEU A 92 -8.49 -23.98 -22.64
CA LEU A 92 -9.69 -23.28 -22.18
C LEU A 92 -9.92 -23.50 -20.67
N LEU A 93 -9.72 -24.74 -20.19
CA LEU A 93 -9.81 -25.05 -18.77
C LEU A 93 -8.70 -24.36 -17.95
N THR A 94 -7.47 -24.33 -18.46
CA THR A 94 -6.37 -23.58 -17.84
C THR A 94 -6.68 -22.08 -17.77
N MET A 95 -7.19 -21.49 -18.85
CA MET A 95 -7.61 -20.08 -18.89
C MET A 95 -8.72 -19.80 -17.85
N TRP A 96 -9.72 -20.68 -17.76
CA TRP A 96 -10.78 -20.58 -16.75
C TRP A 96 -10.24 -20.64 -15.32
N CYS A 97 -9.29 -21.54 -15.06
CA CYS A 97 -8.61 -21.63 -13.77
C CYS A 97 -7.87 -20.32 -13.43
N TYR A 98 -7.17 -19.69 -14.40
CA TYR A 98 -6.51 -18.40 -14.19
C TYR A 98 -7.49 -17.26 -13.88
N LEU A 99 -8.71 -17.29 -14.43
CA LEU A 99 -9.75 -16.31 -14.12
C LEU A 99 -10.37 -16.51 -12.73
N ILE A 100 -10.60 -17.76 -12.30
CA ILE A 100 -11.16 -18.06 -10.98
C ILE A 100 -10.13 -17.95 -9.85
N GLN A 101 -8.85 -18.20 -10.14
CA GLN A 101 -7.79 -18.28 -9.13
C GLN A 101 -7.71 -17.02 -8.21
N PRO A 102 -7.79 -15.77 -8.72
CA PRO A 102 -7.81 -14.57 -7.88
C PRO A 102 -9.06 -14.47 -6.99
N VAL A 103 -10.23 -14.90 -7.49
CA VAL A 103 -11.48 -14.92 -6.70
C VAL A 103 -11.40 -15.94 -5.58
N ALA A 104 -10.88 -17.13 -5.86
CA ALA A 104 -10.63 -18.16 -4.86
C ALA A 104 -9.61 -17.68 -3.80
N ARG A 105 -8.53 -17.01 -4.23
CA ARG A 105 -7.55 -16.38 -3.33
C ARG A 105 -8.19 -15.28 -2.48
N LEU A 106 -9.04 -14.44 -3.06
CA LEU A 106 -9.74 -13.38 -2.33
C LEU A 106 -10.66 -13.98 -1.27
N ARG A 107 -11.48 -14.98 -1.63
CA ARG A 107 -12.36 -15.69 -0.70
C ARG A 107 -11.59 -16.33 0.45
N GLY A 108 -10.46 -17.00 0.15
CA GLY A 108 -9.58 -17.59 1.16
C GLY A 108 -8.91 -16.55 2.07
N ARG A 109 -8.56 -15.38 1.54
CA ARG A 109 -8.05 -14.25 2.33
C ARG A 109 -9.12 -13.66 3.23
N LEU A 110 -10.33 -13.47 2.73
CA LEU A 110 -11.46 -12.94 3.50
C LEU A 110 -11.85 -13.90 4.65
N SER A 111 -11.92 -15.21 4.40
CA SER A 111 -12.26 -16.20 5.43
C SER A 111 -11.21 -16.31 6.54
N ARG A 112 -9.95 -15.95 6.26
CA ARG A 112 -8.86 -15.90 7.25
C ARG A 112 -8.57 -14.50 7.78
N GLY A 113 -9.42 -13.51 7.52
CA GLY A 113 -9.27 -12.14 8.03
C GLY A 113 -8.06 -11.36 7.45
N LEU A 114 -7.57 -11.77 6.29
CA LEU A 114 -6.55 -11.07 5.49
C LEU A 114 -7.22 -10.15 4.46
N SER A 115 -8.22 -9.37 4.89
CA SER A 115 -8.97 -8.49 4.01
C SER A 115 -8.07 -7.40 3.40
N PRO A 116 -8.23 -7.07 2.10
CA PRO A 116 -7.42 -6.05 1.42
C PRO A 116 -7.57 -4.64 2.02
N TRP A 117 -8.64 -4.41 2.77
CA TRP A 117 -9.02 -3.15 3.40
C TRP A 117 -8.94 -3.25 4.92
N ARG A 118 -8.17 -4.21 5.43
CA ARG A 118 -8.01 -4.39 6.86
C ARG A 118 -7.36 -3.14 7.44
N MET A 119 -8.19 -2.36 8.10
CA MET A 119 -7.76 -1.17 8.82
C MET A 119 -7.54 -1.56 10.27
N ARG A 120 -6.34 -1.29 10.80
CA ARG A 120 -6.03 -1.49 12.21
C ARG A 120 -5.87 -0.13 12.87
N PHE A 121 -6.55 0.09 14.00
CA PHE A 121 -6.43 1.31 14.82
C PHE A 121 -5.79 1.03 16.20
N PRO A 122 -4.63 0.36 16.28
CA PRO A 122 -4.10 -0.10 17.56
C PRO A 122 -3.71 1.06 18.50
N GLY A 123 -3.41 2.24 17.94
CA GLY A 123 -3.10 3.47 18.66
C GLY A 123 -4.17 4.57 18.56
N GLY A 124 -5.33 4.32 17.95
CA GLY A 124 -6.33 5.35 17.65
C GLY A 124 -6.12 6.04 16.31
N LEU A 125 -6.64 7.27 16.19
CA LEU A 125 -6.55 8.12 15.00
C LEU A 125 -5.92 9.45 15.38
N ASP A 126 -4.99 9.91 14.54
CA ASP A 126 -4.36 11.21 14.66
C ASP A 126 -4.35 11.90 13.29
N ILE A 127 -4.16 13.22 13.26
CA ILE A 127 -4.12 13.98 12.02
C ILE A 127 -2.80 13.63 11.31
N PRO A 128 -2.83 13.12 10.06
CA PRO A 128 -1.63 12.66 9.35
C PRO A 128 -0.80 13.83 8.84
N VAL A 129 -0.15 14.55 9.74
CA VAL A 129 0.80 15.64 9.44
C VAL A 129 2.23 15.21 9.75
N PRO A 130 3.23 15.80 9.10
CA PRO A 130 4.62 15.64 9.52
C PRO A 130 4.80 16.04 10.99
N ARG A 131 5.59 15.27 11.73
CA ARG A 131 5.93 15.59 13.13
C ARG A 131 7.40 15.36 13.41
N GLU A 132 7.96 16.17 14.28
CA GLU A 132 9.28 15.95 14.86
C GLU A 132 9.15 15.69 16.36
N PHE A 133 9.88 14.67 16.81
CA PHE A 133 9.95 14.27 18.20
C PHE A 133 11.41 14.33 18.63
N VAL A 134 11.64 14.98 19.76
CA VAL A 134 12.95 15.02 20.40
C VAL A 134 12.86 14.25 21.72
N VAL A 135 13.72 13.25 21.88
CA VAL A 135 13.74 12.36 23.04
C VAL A 135 15.15 12.32 23.60
N TRP A 136 15.34 12.83 24.81
CA TRP A 136 16.59 12.66 25.53
C TRP A 136 16.72 11.21 26.02
N SER A 137 17.94 10.69 26.13
CA SER A 137 18.21 9.34 26.61
C SER A 137 19.48 9.34 27.43
N GLU A 138 19.43 8.77 28.63
CA GLU A 138 20.58 8.64 29.53
C GLU A 138 21.29 7.29 29.40
N GLN A 139 20.69 6.36 28.67
CA GLN A 139 21.26 5.06 28.38
C GLN A 139 21.76 5.06 26.96
N TRP A 140 23.05 4.79 26.80
CA TRP A 140 23.64 4.62 25.48
C TRP A 140 23.03 3.39 24.80
N ARG A 141 22.50 3.59 23.58
CA ARG A 141 22.10 2.51 22.67
C ARG A 141 22.56 2.87 21.26
N SER A 142 22.93 1.87 20.47
CA SER A 142 23.23 2.11 19.06
C SER A 142 21.95 2.48 18.28
N SER A 143 22.09 3.21 17.18
CA SER A 143 21.00 3.52 16.24
C SER A 143 20.27 2.25 15.79
N THR A 144 21.03 1.21 15.47
CA THR A 144 20.53 -0.11 15.06
C THR A 144 19.66 -0.77 16.13
N GLN A 145 20.11 -0.77 17.39
CA GLN A 145 19.35 -1.36 18.50
C GLN A 145 18.05 -0.60 18.75
N ARG A 146 18.10 0.74 18.70
CA ARG A 146 16.91 1.58 18.93
C ARG A 146 15.89 1.42 17.81
N LEU A 147 16.32 1.38 16.56
CA LEU A 147 15.44 1.13 15.41
C LEU A 147 14.85 -0.28 15.42
N ALA A 148 15.64 -1.30 15.79
CA ALA A 148 15.15 -2.67 15.92
C ALA A 148 14.11 -2.80 17.04
N ALA A 149 14.35 -2.17 18.20
CA ALA A 149 13.39 -2.15 19.31
C ALA A 149 12.08 -1.43 18.91
N LEU A 150 12.19 -0.31 18.21
CA LEU A 150 11.03 0.43 17.71
C LEU A 150 10.24 -0.39 16.67
N GLU A 151 10.94 -1.06 15.75
CA GLU A 151 10.30 -1.97 14.78
C GLU A 151 9.54 -3.09 15.48
N GLU A 152 10.15 -3.74 16.48
CA GLU A 152 9.52 -4.84 17.22
C GLU A 152 8.28 -4.35 17.96
N PHE A 153 8.35 -3.18 18.59
CA PHE A 153 7.22 -2.55 19.27
C PHE A 153 6.06 -2.28 18.29
N LEU A 154 6.34 -1.65 17.15
CA LEU A 154 5.31 -1.30 16.17
C LEU A 154 4.70 -2.56 15.53
N LYS A 155 5.48 -3.63 15.33
CA LYS A 155 4.96 -4.94 14.91
C LYS A 155 4.07 -5.58 15.98
N LYS A 156 4.42 -5.47 17.27
CA LYS A 156 3.59 -5.96 18.39
C LYS A 156 2.26 -5.22 18.48
N GLU A 157 2.25 -3.90 18.26
CA GLU A 157 1.02 -3.12 18.12
C GLU A 157 0.25 -3.45 16.82
N GLY A 158 0.81 -4.29 15.94
CA GLY A 158 0.12 -4.84 14.78
C GLY A 158 0.22 -4.00 13.52
N LEU A 159 1.16 -3.04 13.46
CA LEU A 159 1.51 -2.34 12.22
C LEU A 159 2.37 -3.22 11.31
N CYS A 160 2.20 -3.05 10.00
CA CYS A 160 3.13 -3.58 9.02
C CYS A 160 4.33 -2.62 8.91
N VAL A 161 5.50 -3.06 9.36
CA VAL A 161 6.73 -2.26 9.35
C VAL A 161 7.70 -2.81 8.31
N GLN A 162 8.27 -1.92 7.52
CA GLN A 162 9.30 -2.19 6.53
C GLN A 162 10.55 -1.35 6.84
N ARG A 163 11.73 -1.96 6.75
CA ARG A 163 13.02 -1.26 6.85
C ARG A 163 13.35 -0.53 5.55
N GLY A 164 13.91 0.66 5.68
CA GLY A 164 14.50 1.42 4.59
C GLY A 164 15.67 0.66 3.97
N GLY A 165 15.83 0.78 2.66
CA GLY A 165 17.04 0.33 1.97
C GLY A 165 18.21 1.28 2.21
N ASP A 166 19.38 0.88 1.76
CA ASP A 166 20.65 1.56 2.04
C ASP A 166 20.72 3.01 1.53
N PHE A 167 19.94 3.34 0.49
CA PHE A 167 19.88 4.66 -0.13
C PHE A 167 18.56 5.39 0.14
N ASP A 168 17.69 4.79 0.94
CA ASP A 168 16.43 5.42 1.30
C ASP A 168 16.67 6.58 2.26
N ARG A 169 15.97 7.70 2.04
CA ARG A 169 16.03 8.87 2.93
C ARG A 169 15.19 8.70 4.21
N TRP A 170 14.83 7.47 4.54
CA TRP A 170 13.93 7.09 5.63
C TRP A 170 14.38 5.72 6.20
N ASP A 171 14.21 5.53 7.51
CA ASP A 171 14.70 4.32 8.19
C ASP A 171 13.63 3.24 8.30
N LEU A 172 12.39 3.65 8.58
CA LEU A 172 11.26 2.75 8.76
C LEU A 172 10.01 3.30 8.06
N ALA A 173 9.26 2.41 7.41
CA ALA A 173 7.96 2.68 6.83
C ALA A 173 6.90 1.82 7.53
N CYS A 174 5.87 2.46 8.04
CA CYS A 174 4.78 1.84 8.78
C CYS A 174 3.47 1.95 8.01
N ARG A 175 2.70 0.87 7.98
CA ARG A 175 1.37 0.84 7.39
C ARG A 175 0.35 0.23 8.35
N SER A 176 -0.77 0.91 8.52
CA SER A 176 -1.95 0.45 9.27
C SER A 176 -3.02 -0.15 8.34
N GLY A 177 -2.92 0.13 7.03
CA GLY A 177 -3.83 -0.26 5.97
C GLY A 177 -3.16 -0.21 4.59
N THR A 178 -3.97 -0.06 3.54
CA THR A 178 -3.54 -0.23 2.13
C THR A 178 -3.38 1.10 1.39
N PHE A 179 -4.08 2.14 1.84
CA PHE A 179 -4.21 3.40 1.12
C PHE A 179 -3.28 4.50 1.64
N GLY A 180 -2.85 4.39 2.89
CA GLY A 180 -1.94 5.34 3.54
C GLY A 180 -0.84 4.65 4.33
N GLY A 181 0.30 5.32 4.44
CA GLY A 181 1.42 4.89 5.26
C GLY A 181 2.09 6.07 5.94
N LEU A 182 3.07 5.76 6.77
CA LEU A 182 3.91 6.71 7.48
C LEU A 182 5.36 6.32 7.27
N ARG A 183 6.21 7.27 6.88
CA ARG A 183 7.66 7.08 6.91
C ARG A 183 8.24 7.81 8.10
N MET A 184 9.35 7.28 8.61
CA MET A 184 10.08 7.91 9.68
C MET A 184 11.59 7.81 9.49
N ARG A 185 12.28 8.81 10.03
CA ARG A 185 13.73 8.93 10.05
C ARG A 185 14.20 9.28 11.45
N MET A 186 15.22 8.59 11.92
CA MET A 186 15.84 8.78 13.23
C MET A 186 17.25 9.33 13.07
N ALA A 187 17.59 10.33 13.87
CA ALA A 187 18.95 10.82 14.06
C ALA A 187 19.32 10.73 15.55
N LEU A 188 20.59 10.45 15.82
CA LEU A 188 21.15 10.42 17.18
C LEU A 188 22.28 11.44 17.26
N GLU A 189 22.26 12.25 18.32
CA GLU A 189 23.34 13.17 18.68
C GLU A 189 23.91 12.73 20.03
N GLU A 190 25.17 12.30 20.06
CA GLU A 190 25.84 11.87 21.28
C GLU A 190 26.39 13.09 22.05
N HIS A 191 26.07 13.18 23.34
CA HIS A 191 26.41 14.32 24.19
C HIS A 191 27.43 13.96 25.30
N GLY A 192 28.11 12.81 25.18
CA GLY A 192 29.05 12.31 26.19
C GLY A 192 28.36 11.69 27.41
N HIS A 193 29.12 11.01 28.27
CA HIS A 193 28.62 10.32 29.48
C HIS A 193 27.46 9.31 29.24
N GLY A 194 27.33 8.77 28.03
CA GLY A 194 26.23 7.87 27.66
C GLY A 194 24.92 8.58 27.34
N HIS A 195 24.88 9.92 27.39
CA HIS A 195 23.73 10.72 27.01
C HIS A 195 23.60 10.83 25.49
N GLN A 196 22.38 10.65 25.00
CA GLN A 196 22.04 10.72 23.59
C GLN A 196 20.75 11.52 23.41
N LEU A 197 20.75 12.46 22.47
CA LEU A 197 19.56 13.13 21.99
C LEU A 197 19.07 12.40 20.74
N VAL A 198 17.84 11.90 20.77
CA VAL A 198 17.21 11.19 19.67
C VAL A 198 16.21 12.11 18.99
N ARG A 199 16.40 12.39 17.71
CA ARG A 199 15.43 13.11 16.88
C ARG A 199 14.73 12.14 15.96
N LEU A 200 13.41 12.09 16.01
CA LEU A 200 12.58 11.30 15.12
C LEU A 200 11.69 12.23 14.31
N ARG A 201 11.79 12.16 13.00
CA ARG A 201 10.87 12.84 12.09
C ARG A 201 9.95 11.83 11.42
N THR A 202 8.65 12.06 11.47
CA THR A 202 7.64 11.26 10.77
C THR A 202 6.94 12.10 9.71
N TRP A 203 6.49 11.48 8.62
CA TRP A 203 5.63 12.15 7.64
C TRP A 203 4.71 11.13 6.93
N PRO A 204 3.47 11.52 6.61
CA PRO A 204 2.56 10.67 5.87
C PRO A 204 3.09 10.41 4.47
N THR A 205 2.83 9.21 3.95
CA THR A 205 3.13 8.87 2.56
C THR A 205 1.93 8.21 1.92
N PHE A 206 1.59 8.70 0.73
CA PHE A 206 0.51 8.19 -0.08
C PHE A 206 1.07 7.55 -1.36
N PRO A 207 0.60 6.35 -1.76
CA PRO A 207 0.99 5.76 -3.03
C PRO A 207 0.63 6.69 -4.19
N ARG A 208 1.56 6.91 -5.12
CA ARG A 208 1.34 7.79 -6.29
C ARG A 208 0.08 7.43 -7.06
N VAL A 209 -0.19 6.14 -7.23
CA VAL A 209 -1.39 5.63 -7.90
C VAL A 209 -2.67 6.13 -7.22
N MET A 210 -2.72 6.12 -5.89
CA MET A 210 -3.90 6.59 -5.15
C MET A 210 -4.08 8.10 -5.28
N VAL A 211 -2.98 8.86 -5.27
CA VAL A 211 -3.03 10.32 -5.50
C VAL A 211 -3.53 10.64 -6.91
N ILE A 212 -3.09 9.90 -7.93
CA ILE A 212 -3.57 10.05 -9.31
C ILE A 212 -5.07 9.72 -9.38
N ILE A 213 -5.51 8.59 -8.82
CA ILE A 213 -6.93 8.20 -8.82
C ILE A 213 -7.78 9.28 -8.13
N LEU A 214 -7.37 9.74 -6.96
CA LEU A 214 -8.05 10.79 -6.22
C LEU A 214 -8.13 12.09 -7.04
N GLY A 215 -7.02 12.50 -7.65
CA GLY A 215 -6.94 13.68 -8.50
C GLY A 215 -7.85 13.59 -9.72
N THR A 216 -7.87 12.44 -10.40
CA THR A 216 -8.75 12.20 -11.56
C THR A 216 -10.23 12.23 -11.16
N LEU A 217 -10.62 11.54 -10.08
CA LEU A 217 -12.01 11.54 -9.60
C LEU A 217 -12.47 12.94 -9.21
N THR A 218 -11.62 13.69 -8.50
CA THR A 218 -11.91 15.06 -8.09
C THR A 218 -12.00 15.98 -9.31
N GLY A 219 -11.06 15.86 -10.25
CA GLY A 219 -11.04 16.66 -11.48
C GLY A 219 -12.27 16.45 -12.35
N LEU A 220 -12.68 15.18 -12.56
CA LEU A 220 -13.90 14.86 -13.30
C LEU A 220 -15.15 15.35 -12.57
N GLY A 221 -15.22 15.18 -11.24
CA GLY A 221 -16.34 15.66 -10.45
C GLY A 221 -16.48 17.18 -10.46
N LEU A 222 -15.37 17.91 -10.41
CA LEU A 222 -15.34 19.37 -10.54
C LEU A 222 -15.71 19.82 -11.96
N PHE A 223 -15.25 19.11 -12.98
CA PHE A 223 -15.63 19.38 -14.37
C PHE A 223 -17.14 19.26 -14.57
N ASP A 224 -17.75 18.19 -14.04
CA ASP A 224 -19.20 17.99 -14.09
C ASP A 224 -19.97 19.07 -13.33
N LEU A 225 -19.42 19.54 -12.20
CA LEU A 225 -20.00 20.63 -11.42
C LEU A 225 -20.02 21.94 -12.22
N VAL A 226 -18.93 22.25 -12.93
CA VAL A 226 -18.86 23.41 -13.85
C VAL A 226 -19.83 23.26 -15.02
N ALA A 227 -19.96 22.04 -15.56
CA ALA A 227 -20.93 21.71 -16.60
C ALA A 227 -22.40 21.67 -16.09
N ARG A 228 -22.63 21.97 -14.81
CA ARG A 228 -23.94 21.91 -14.11
C ARG A 228 -24.61 20.54 -14.19
N SER A 229 -23.80 19.51 -14.32
CA SER A 229 -24.22 18.11 -14.41
C SER A 229 -24.14 17.49 -13.02
N TRP A 230 -25.20 17.67 -12.23
CA TRP A 230 -25.22 17.28 -10.81
C TRP A 230 -25.08 15.76 -10.58
N PRO A 231 -25.88 14.89 -11.22
CA PRO A 231 -25.78 13.44 -10.98
C PRO A 231 -24.46 12.72 -11.34
N GLY A 232 -23.43 13.40 -11.83
CA GLY A 232 -22.10 12.85 -12.17
C GLY A 232 -21.03 13.45 -11.28
N ALA A 233 -21.15 14.76 -11.02
CA ALA A 233 -20.37 15.44 -10.00
C ALA A 233 -20.51 14.76 -8.63
N ILE A 234 -21.75 14.48 -8.20
CA ILE A 234 -22.03 13.92 -6.87
C ILE A 234 -21.33 12.57 -6.64
N PRO A 235 -21.54 11.51 -7.46
CA PRO A 235 -20.90 10.22 -7.21
C PRO A 235 -19.37 10.28 -7.30
N MET A 236 -18.82 11.05 -8.25
CA MET A 236 -17.36 11.19 -8.38
C MET A 236 -16.73 11.85 -7.16
N LEU A 237 -17.31 12.97 -6.70
CA LEU A 237 -16.83 13.69 -5.52
C LEU A 237 -17.06 12.88 -4.24
N LEU A 238 -18.16 12.12 -4.15
CA LEU A 238 -18.42 11.25 -2.99
C LEU A 238 -17.40 10.11 -2.90
N VAL A 239 -17.09 9.44 -4.02
CA VAL A 239 -16.06 8.39 -4.05
C VAL A 239 -14.67 9.00 -3.76
N ALA A 240 -14.37 10.16 -4.32
CA ALA A 240 -13.13 10.90 -4.02
C ALA A 240 -13.01 11.23 -2.52
N ALA A 241 -14.09 11.73 -1.90
CA ALA A 241 -14.12 12.06 -0.48
C ALA A 241 -13.93 10.81 0.41
N ILE A 242 -14.58 9.69 0.08
CA ILE A 242 -14.40 8.42 0.80
C ILE A 242 -12.94 7.94 0.67
N LEU A 243 -12.36 8.01 -0.53
CA LEU A 243 -10.97 7.60 -0.76
C LEU A 243 -10.00 8.49 0.02
N PHE A 244 -10.18 9.81 -0.01
CA PHE A 244 -9.38 10.77 0.74
C PHE A 244 -9.45 10.50 2.25
N LEU A 245 -10.66 10.26 2.77
CA LEU A 245 -10.85 9.93 4.18
C LEU A 245 -10.13 8.63 4.54
N ARG A 246 -10.24 7.59 3.70
CA ARG A 246 -9.54 6.31 3.93
C ARG A 246 -8.02 6.46 3.92
N MET A 247 -7.47 7.18 2.95
CA MET A 247 -6.03 7.48 2.88
C MET A 247 -5.57 8.20 4.16
N SER A 248 -6.32 9.22 4.58
CA SER A 248 -6.01 10.03 5.75
C SER A 248 -6.11 9.22 7.05
N MET A 249 -7.14 8.40 7.19
CA MET A 249 -7.32 7.55 8.37
C MET A 249 -6.23 6.45 8.45
N ASP A 250 -5.79 5.88 7.33
CA ASP A 250 -4.70 4.89 7.31
C ASP A 250 -3.40 5.55 7.79
N ALA A 251 -3.03 6.70 7.21
CA ALA A 251 -1.84 7.44 7.64
C ALA A 251 -1.94 7.91 9.10
N GLY A 252 -3.13 8.37 9.52
CA GLY A 252 -3.42 8.83 10.87
C GLY A 252 -3.32 7.73 11.92
N ALA A 253 -3.82 6.54 11.63
CA ALA A 253 -3.72 5.39 12.54
C ALA A 253 -2.27 4.90 12.71
N ALA A 254 -1.46 4.96 11.65
CA ALA A 254 -0.04 4.68 11.73
C ALA A 254 0.67 5.72 12.60
N LEU A 255 0.38 7.01 12.41
CA LEU A 255 0.95 8.10 13.20
C LEU A 255 0.56 8.01 14.69
N ALA A 256 -0.71 7.73 14.99
CA ALA A 256 -1.20 7.61 16.37
C ALA A 256 -0.45 6.52 17.15
N THR A 257 -0.18 5.39 16.49
CA THR A 257 0.55 4.26 17.08
C THR A 257 2.02 4.61 17.33
N VAL A 258 2.66 5.35 16.42
CA VAL A 258 4.03 5.86 16.63
C VAL A 258 4.05 6.92 17.75
N CYS A 259 3.07 7.81 17.83
CA CYS A 259 2.98 8.76 18.94
C CYS A 259 2.82 8.05 20.28
N LYS A 260 2.01 6.98 20.33
CA LYS A 260 1.84 6.13 21.51
C LYS A 260 3.15 5.44 21.91
N SER A 261 3.96 4.95 20.95
CA SER A 261 5.26 4.34 21.25
C SER A 261 6.23 5.34 21.88
N ILE A 262 6.25 6.57 21.36
CA ILE A 262 7.15 7.62 21.85
C ILE A 262 6.73 8.11 23.25
N ARG A 263 5.42 8.34 23.46
CA ARG A 263 4.90 8.76 24.79
C ARG A 263 5.12 7.70 25.87
N ARG A 264 5.08 6.41 25.50
CA ARG A 264 5.36 5.31 26.44
C ARG A 264 6.80 5.34 26.95
N ASP A 265 7.75 5.71 26.10
CA ASP A 265 9.16 5.76 26.47
C ASP A 265 9.47 6.93 27.42
N ARG A 266 8.71 8.04 27.41
CA ARG A 266 8.80 9.14 28.41
C ARG A 266 7.50 9.93 28.59
N PRO A 267 6.72 9.72 29.67
CA PRO A 267 5.46 10.42 29.91
C PRO A 267 5.57 11.91 30.30
N GLY A 268 6.76 12.55 30.30
CA GLY A 268 6.93 13.92 30.82
C GLY A 268 7.88 14.88 30.09
N GLU A 269 8.66 14.44 29.10
CA GLU A 269 9.71 15.27 28.44
C GLU A 269 9.62 15.29 26.90
N THR A 270 8.46 14.91 26.34
CA THR A 270 8.32 14.91 24.87
C THR A 270 7.93 16.30 24.39
N GLU A 271 8.88 17.08 23.88
CA GLU A 271 8.55 18.29 23.12
C GLU A 271 8.11 17.85 21.71
N ILE A 272 6.80 17.91 21.45
CA ILE A 272 6.24 17.66 20.12
C ILE A 272 6.26 19.00 19.38
N ARG A 273 7.17 19.12 18.41
CA ARG A 273 7.22 20.29 17.53
C ARG A 273 6.39 19.99 16.29
N ASN A 274 5.29 20.73 16.12
CA ASN A 274 4.54 20.78 14.88
C ASN A 274 5.11 21.94 14.06
N ASP A 275 5.87 21.63 13.03
CA ASP A 275 6.32 22.61 12.02
C ASP A 275 5.18 22.96 11.05
#